data_AF-A0ABD3UVM9-F1
#
_entry.id   AF-A0ABD3UVM9-F1
#
_cell.length_a   1.000
_cell.length_b   1.000
_cell.length_c   1.000
_cell.angle_alpha   90.00
_cell.angle_beta   90.00
_cell.angle_gamma   90.00
#
_symmetry.space_group_name_H-M   'P 1'
#
loop_
_entity.id
_entity.type
_entity.pdbx_description
1 polymer ?
#
loop_
_entity_poly.entity_id
_entity_poly.type
_entity_poly.pdbx_seq_one_letter_code
_entity_poly.pdbx_strand_id
1 'polypeptide(L)'
;MRVSCLLIIAATLSVAASVEDHCADHDNEQCQSKSKDSHEKDKYSKGANKKWNKYLKKIEAAILNYKDCDDSNCSCHESVIDNDLYVWEHKEKGISQDIFNIARQRGTHYQIINHQLYREEYCMFPARCSGVEHFILEVINSLPDMELVINTRDWPQSDKFGSPLPVFSFSKVNDKHWDIMYPAWTFWEGGPAVWPIYPTGLGRWDQQREIITKAVQNWPWEKKLNRGFFRGSRTSAERDPLILLSRSEPDLVDAEYTKNQAWKSDADTLGRPPAAEIKLEDHCNYKYQFNFRGVAASFRFKHLFLCDSVVFHVGDEWLEFFYPAMKPWVHYIPVEQDLSDVKVLLQFARENDEVVHQIAIRGKQFIWDHLRMEDVSCYWEKLLKRYAKLLNFKPKRNKDYIQIKTKK
;
A
#
# COMPACT_ATOMS: atom_id res chain seq x y z
N MET A 1 30.68 -37.88 -62.74
CA MET A 1 29.25 -38.14 -63.04
C MET A 1 28.50 -36.86 -62.68
N ARG A 2 28.30 -35.93 -63.63
CA ARG A 2 27.08 -35.77 -64.47
C ARG A 2 25.83 -35.54 -63.59
N VAL A 3 25.05 -34.45 -63.62
CA VAL A 3 24.88 -33.21 -64.44
C VAL A 3 24.03 -32.25 -63.57
N SER A 4 24.47 -31.02 -63.25
CA SER A 4 24.12 -29.70 -63.85
C SER A 4 22.63 -29.28 -63.93
N CYS A 5 22.32 -28.12 -63.33
CA CYS A 5 21.63 -26.93 -63.89
C CYS A 5 21.28 -26.00 -62.68
N LEU A 6 21.89 -24.84 -62.39
CA LEU A 6 22.20 -23.63 -63.18
C LEU A 6 20.93 -22.92 -63.68
N LEU A 7 20.55 -21.79 -63.05
CA LEU A 7 20.47 -20.43 -63.63
C LEU A 7 19.80 -19.43 -62.65
N ILE A 8 20.50 -18.38 -62.17
CA ILE A 8 20.60 -16.97 -62.66
C ILE A 8 19.57 -16.03 -61.97
N ILE A 9 19.97 -15.21 -60.98
CA ILE A 9 20.48 -13.81 -60.99
C ILE A 9 19.40 -12.72 -61.16
N ALA A 10 19.31 -11.83 -60.16
CA ALA A 10 19.24 -10.35 -60.23
C ALA A 10 19.13 -9.84 -58.76
N ALA A 11 20.15 -9.32 -58.07
CA ALA A 11 20.94 -8.10 -58.29
C ALA A 11 20.12 -6.81 -58.44
N THR A 12 19.90 -6.10 -57.33
CA THR A 12 20.02 -4.63 -57.29
C THR A 12 20.63 -4.17 -55.97
N LEU A 13 21.79 -3.52 -56.08
CA LEU A 13 22.43 -2.67 -55.09
C LEU A 13 21.85 -1.24 -55.18
N SER A 14 21.69 -0.57 -54.04
CA SER A 14 22.18 0.81 -53.80
C SER A 14 22.26 0.99 -52.28
N VAL A 15 23.44 1.02 -51.65
CA VAL A 15 24.40 2.13 -51.47
C VAL A 15 23.76 3.42 -50.97
N ALA A 16 23.88 3.57 -49.64
CA ALA A 16 24.21 4.73 -48.81
C ALA A 16 23.98 6.16 -49.34
N ALA A 17 23.35 6.97 -48.48
CA ALA A 17 23.78 8.34 -48.25
C ALA A 17 23.54 8.72 -46.79
N SER A 18 24.65 8.79 -46.05
CA SER A 18 24.85 9.65 -44.89
C SER A 18 24.54 11.09 -45.28
N VAL A 19 23.79 11.82 -44.46
CA VAL A 19 23.69 13.27 -44.58
C VAL A 19 24.47 13.87 -43.43
N GLU A 20 25.66 14.34 -43.78
CA GLU A 20 26.47 15.25 -42.99
C GLU A 20 25.76 16.59 -42.86
N ASP A 21 25.84 17.16 -41.65
CA ASP A 21 25.62 18.57 -41.36
C ASP A 21 26.52 19.43 -42.26
N HIS A 22 25.93 20.28 -43.10
CA HIS A 22 26.59 21.48 -43.63
C HIS A 22 25.58 22.63 -43.61
N CYS A 23 25.79 23.55 -42.66
CA CYS A 23 25.21 24.88 -42.67
C CYS A 23 25.89 25.73 -43.75
N ALA A 24 25.09 26.44 -44.55
CA ALA A 24 25.56 27.58 -45.32
C ALA A 24 24.51 28.71 -45.21
N ASP A 25 24.98 29.85 -44.70
CA ASP A 25 24.27 31.11 -44.49
C ASP A 25 23.63 31.68 -45.77
N HIS A 26 22.40 32.20 -45.66
CA HIS A 26 22.15 33.64 -45.78
C HIS A 26 20.70 34.01 -45.39
N ASP A 27 20.62 34.97 -44.45
CA ASP A 27 19.55 35.95 -44.21
C ASP A 27 18.12 35.50 -43.79
N ASN A 28 17.96 35.46 -42.46
CA ASN A 28 16.97 36.23 -41.69
C ASN A 28 15.49 36.17 -42.10
N GLU A 29 14.73 35.20 -41.57
CA GLU A 29 13.38 35.42 -41.02
C GLU A 29 12.86 34.17 -40.26
N GLN A 30 12.48 34.39 -38.99
CA GLN A 30 11.72 33.52 -38.07
C GLN A 30 11.21 32.16 -38.58
N CYS A 31 11.89 31.08 -38.19
CA CYS A 31 11.36 29.72 -38.30
C CYS A 31 10.67 29.28 -37.01
N GLN A 32 9.33 29.32 -37.04
CA GLN A 32 8.45 28.56 -36.15
C GLN A 32 8.60 27.06 -36.44
N SER A 33 9.23 26.31 -35.54
CA SER A 33 9.14 24.85 -35.55
C SER A 33 7.81 24.43 -34.91
N LYS A 34 6.80 24.15 -35.72
CA LYS A 34 5.59 23.44 -35.31
C LYS A 34 5.97 22.01 -34.88
N SER A 35 6.15 21.79 -33.58
CA SER A 35 6.15 20.44 -33.03
C SER A 35 4.73 19.87 -33.08
N LYS A 36 4.62 18.66 -33.65
CA LYS A 36 3.43 17.82 -33.60
C LYS A 36 3.22 17.33 -32.16
N ASP A 37 2.67 18.18 -31.29
CA ASP A 37 2.31 17.82 -29.91
C ASP A 37 0.93 18.35 -29.48
N SER A 38 0.12 18.81 -30.43
CA SER A 38 -1.21 19.36 -30.14
C SER A 38 -2.37 18.41 -30.47
N HIS A 39 -2.12 17.14 -30.78
CA HIS A 39 -3.18 16.19 -31.16
C HIS A 39 -3.66 15.26 -30.03
N GLU A 40 -3.13 15.36 -28.81
CA GLU A 40 -3.60 14.57 -27.66
C GLU A 40 -4.51 15.34 -26.68
N LYS A 41 -4.65 16.67 -26.83
CA LYS A 41 -5.43 17.49 -25.88
C LYS A 41 -6.88 17.77 -26.27
N ASP A 42 -7.36 17.28 -27.41
CA ASP A 42 -8.70 17.64 -27.95
C ASP A 42 -9.65 16.44 -28.19
N LYS A 43 -9.56 15.38 -27.37
CA LYS A 43 -10.53 14.26 -27.43
C LYS A 43 -11.67 14.33 -26.41
N TYR A 44 -11.67 15.31 -25.51
CA TYR A 44 -12.83 15.57 -24.65
C TYR A 44 -13.80 16.47 -25.39
N SER A 45 -14.77 15.86 -26.07
CA SER A 45 -15.88 16.58 -26.70
C SER A 45 -16.49 17.56 -25.70
N LYS A 46 -16.39 18.86 -26.01
CA LYS A 46 -17.13 19.96 -25.39
C LYS A 46 -18.63 19.76 -25.65
N GLY A 47 -19.24 18.87 -24.89
CA GLY A 47 -20.65 18.50 -24.92
C GLY A 47 -20.85 17.10 -24.32
N ALA A 48 -21.55 17.01 -23.19
CA ALA A 48 -21.83 15.81 -22.37
C ALA A 48 -20.63 15.31 -21.52
N ASN A 49 -20.56 15.58 -20.20
CA ASN A 49 -21.47 14.98 -19.22
C ASN A 49 -21.61 15.88 -17.96
N LYS A 50 -22.57 16.84 -17.94
CA LYS A 50 -22.84 17.71 -16.77
C LYS A 50 -23.03 16.92 -15.46
N LYS A 51 -23.50 15.67 -15.56
CA LYS A 51 -23.76 14.77 -14.43
C LYS A 51 -22.51 14.50 -13.58
N TRP A 52 -21.35 14.31 -14.21
CA TRP A 52 -20.12 13.87 -13.52
C TRP A 52 -19.08 14.98 -13.31
N ASN A 53 -19.39 16.21 -13.72
CA ASN A 53 -18.50 17.36 -13.57
C ASN A 53 -17.94 17.53 -12.14
N LYS A 54 -18.72 17.18 -11.11
CA LYS A 54 -18.26 17.21 -9.71
C LYS A 54 -17.02 16.32 -9.50
N TYR A 55 -17.06 15.07 -9.97
CA TYR A 55 -15.97 14.11 -9.77
C TYR A 55 -14.81 14.37 -10.73
N LEU A 56 -15.09 14.71 -11.99
CA LEU A 56 -14.06 15.05 -12.96
C LEU A 56 -13.21 16.24 -12.50
N LYS A 57 -13.84 17.29 -11.94
CA LYS A 57 -13.11 18.42 -11.34
C LYS A 57 -12.30 18.03 -10.11
N LYS A 58 -12.80 17.12 -9.26
CA LYS A 58 -12.04 16.59 -8.12
C LYS A 58 -10.78 15.85 -8.59
N ILE A 59 -10.90 15.03 -9.63
CA ILE A 59 -9.77 14.28 -10.19
C ILE A 59 -8.75 15.23 -10.82
N GLU A 60 -9.21 16.18 -11.65
CA GLU A 60 -8.33 17.18 -12.26
C GLU A 60 -7.58 17.99 -11.20
N ALA A 61 -8.28 18.49 -10.18
CA ALA A 61 -7.66 19.22 -9.08
C ALA A 61 -6.69 18.35 -8.27
N ALA A 62 -7.01 17.08 -8.04
CA ALA A 62 -6.13 16.17 -7.33
C ALA A 62 -4.84 15.89 -8.11
N ILE A 63 -4.93 15.66 -9.42
CA ILE A 63 -3.78 15.44 -10.30
C ILE A 63 -2.92 16.71 -10.41
N LEU A 64 -3.52 17.88 -10.58
CA LEU A 64 -2.77 19.15 -10.68
C LEU A 64 -2.00 19.49 -9.39
N ASN A 65 -2.54 19.11 -8.23
CA ASN A 65 -1.89 19.32 -6.94
C ASN A 65 -1.00 18.15 -6.53
N TYR A 66 -1.04 17.03 -7.23
CA TYR A 66 -0.24 15.86 -6.92
C TYR A 66 1.22 16.15 -7.24
N LYS A 67 2.07 15.90 -6.25
CA LYS A 67 3.51 15.81 -6.45
C LYS A 67 3.89 14.39 -6.10
N ASP A 68 4.52 13.73 -7.06
CA ASP A 68 5.04 12.40 -6.81
C ASP A 68 6.12 12.46 -5.75
N CYS A 69 6.32 11.35 -5.04
CA CYS A 69 7.31 11.34 -3.99
C CYS A 69 8.72 11.18 -4.55
N ASP A 70 9.71 11.71 -3.82
CA ASP A 70 11.11 11.54 -4.19
C ASP A 70 11.63 10.18 -3.67
N ASP A 71 11.99 9.31 -4.59
CA ASP A 71 12.58 8.00 -4.27
C ASP A 71 14.04 8.08 -3.82
N SER A 72 14.67 9.26 -3.94
CA SER A 72 16.02 9.45 -3.43
C SER A 72 16.05 9.18 -1.93
N ASN A 73 16.96 8.29 -1.51
CA ASN A 73 17.15 7.90 -0.12
C ASN A 73 15.86 7.45 0.60
N CYS A 74 14.90 6.81 -0.08
CA CYS A 74 13.62 6.34 0.51
C CYS A 74 12.84 7.44 1.28
N SER A 75 12.75 8.65 0.71
CA SER A 75 12.11 9.79 1.38
C SER A 75 10.57 9.81 1.28
N CYS A 76 9.99 8.96 0.42
CA CYS A 76 8.57 8.99 0.08
C CYS A 76 7.61 9.00 1.30
N HIS A 77 7.97 8.26 2.34
CA HIS A 77 7.15 8.10 3.56
C HIS A 77 7.72 8.84 4.78
N GLU A 78 8.76 9.65 4.61
CA GLU A 78 9.49 10.28 5.71
C GLU A 78 8.64 11.25 6.53
N SER A 79 7.69 11.93 5.89
CA SER A 79 6.72 12.81 6.55
C SER A 79 5.89 12.10 7.64
N VAL A 80 5.74 10.77 7.55
CA VAL A 80 5.05 9.98 8.56
C VAL A 80 5.92 9.82 9.80
N ILE A 81 7.22 9.58 9.63
CA ILE A 81 8.18 9.54 10.72
C ILE A 81 8.26 10.91 11.41
N ASP A 82 8.29 12.00 10.63
CA ASP A 82 8.28 13.37 11.16
C ASP A 82 7.08 13.60 12.07
N ASN A 83 5.87 13.28 11.58
CA ASN A 83 4.65 13.49 12.33
C ASN A 83 4.57 12.60 13.58
N ASP A 84 5.03 11.35 13.48
CA ASP A 84 4.94 10.38 14.56
C ASP A 84 5.94 10.69 15.68
N LEU A 85 7.14 11.17 15.35
CA LEU A 85 8.17 11.51 16.33
C LEU A 85 8.09 12.96 16.84
N TYR A 86 7.31 13.83 16.17
CA TYR A 86 7.22 15.27 16.46
C TYR A 86 7.04 15.61 17.94
N VAL A 87 6.18 14.88 18.64
CA VAL A 87 5.88 15.15 20.05
C VAL A 87 7.13 14.98 20.93
N TRP A 88 7.93 13.96 20.71
CA TRP A 88 9.17 13.74 21.47
C TRP A 88 10.33 14.62 20.97
N GLU A 89 10.40 14.90 19.67
CA GLU A 89 11.42 15.80 19.10
C GLU A 89 11.26 17.24 19.59
N HIS A 90 10.02 17.75 19.66
CA HIS A 90 9.77 19.19 19.84
C HIS A 90 9.02 19.58 21.11
N LYS A 91 8.18 18.70 21.68
CA LYS A 91 7.38 19.03 22.87
C LYS A 91 8.00 18.43 24.15
N GLU A 92 8.17 17.12 24.19
CA GLU A 92 8.70 16.40 25.37
C GLU A 92 10.23 16.50 25.48
N LYS A 93 10.92 16.84 24.38
CA LYS A 93 12.39 16.93 24.29
C LYS A 93 13.08 15.61 24.68
N GLY A 94 12.59 14.53 24.10
CA GLY A 94 13.07 13.16 24.27
C GLY A 94 12.14 12.28 25.10
N ILE A 95 12.60 11.07 25.37
CA ILE A 95 11.90 9.99 26.06
C ILE A 95 12.69 9.67 27.33
N SER A 96 12.10 9.95 28.48
CA SER A 96 12.68 9.60 29.78
C SER A 96 12.50 8.11 30.09
N GLN A 97 13.35 7.58 30.98
CA GLN A 97 13.25 6.21 31.46
C GLN A 97 11.88 5.92 32.10
N ASP A 98 11.30 6.89 32.81
CA ASP A 98 10.01 6.72 33.50
C ASP A 98 8.85 6.57 32.51
N ILE A 99 8.79 7.43 31.49
CA ILE A 99 7.79 7.33 30.42
C ILE A 99 7.96 6.02 29.65
N PHE A 100 9.21 5.64 29.37
CA PHE A 100 9.49 4.36 28.71
C PHE A 100 9.02 3.17 29.56
N ASN A 101 9.27 3.18 30.88
CA ASN A 101 8.82 2.11 31.78
C ASN A 101 7.30 1.98 31.85
N ILE A 102 6.54 3.07 31.73
CA ILE A 102 5.08 3.03 31.60
C ILE A 102 4.68 2.42 30.26
N ALA A 103 5.34 2.84 29.17
CA ALA A 103 5.08 2.33 27.83
C ALA A 103 5.34 0.82 27.72
N ARG A 104 6.34 0.26 28.43
CA ARG A 104 6.71 -1.17 28.38
C ARG A 104 5.55 -2.14 28.62
N GLN A 105 4.49 -1.73 29.33
CA GLN A 105 3.31 -2.58 29.58
C GLN A 105 2.37 -2.69 28.37
N ARG A 106 2.63 -1.95 27.29
CA ARG A 106 1.74 -1.78 26.13
C ARG A 106 2.18 -2.56 24.89
N GLY A 107 3.28 -3.29 24.95
CA GLY A 107 3.79 -4.07 23.82
C GLY A 107 4.89 -5.02 24.25
N THR A 108 5.54 -5.66 23.28
CA THR A 108 6.70 -6.50 23.52
C THR A 108 7.95 -5.66 23.58
N HIS A 109 8.75 -5.85 24.64
CA HIS A 109 9.98 -5.09 24.85
C HIS A 109 11.17 -5.71 24.11
N TYR A 110 11.83 -4.88 23.29
CA TYR A 110 13.06 -5.20 22.57
C TYR A 110 14.20 -4.28 23.00
N GLN A 111 15.42 -4.79 22.93
CA GLN A 111 16.65 -4.01 23.14
C GLN A 111 17.62 -4.29 21.99
N ILE A 112 18.18 -3.23 21.43
CA ILE A 112 19.32 -3.31 20.51
C ILE A 112 20.54 -2.85 21.31
N ILE A 113 21.51 -3.74 21.47
CA ILE A 113 22.74 -3.45 22.24
C ILE A 113 23.92 -4.02 21.46
N ASN A 114 24.90 -3.18 21.11
CA ASN A 114 26.07 -3.54 20.31
C ASN A 114 25.69 -4.29 19.02
N HIS A 115 24.74 -3.73 18.26
CA HIS A 115 24.22 -4.33 17.00
C HIS A 115 23.65 -5.75 17.17
N GLN A 116 23.13 -6.07 18.36
CA GLN A 116 22.47 -7.35 18.64
C GLN A 116 21.07 -7.12 19.18
N LEU A 117 20.11 -7.91 18.69
CA LEU A 117 18.71 -7.81 19.05
C LEU A 117 18.40 -8.74 20.23
N TYR A 118 17.75 -8.19 21.24
CA TYR A 118 17.27 -8.89 22.41
C TYR A 118 15.79 -8.61 22.60
N ARG A 119 15.07 -9.58 23.15
CA ARG A 119 13.64 -9.45 23.42
C ARG A 119 13.30 -10.14 24.73
N GLU A 120 12.28 -9.67 25.42
CA GLU A 120 11.67 -10.48 26.47
C GLU A 120 11.14 -11.82 25.92
N GLU A 121 11.09 -12.84 26.78
CA GLU A 121 10.71 -14.19 26.38
C GLU A 121 9.29 -14.23 25.78
N TYR A 122 8.34 -13.56 26.44
CA TYR A 122 6.94 -13.55 26.04
C TYR A 122 6.69 -12.62 24.84
N CYS A 123 6.20 -13.18 23.74
CA CYS A 123 5.57 -12.43 22.67
C CYS A 123 4.13 -12.93 22.47
N MET A 124 3.16 -12.02 22.53
CA MET A 124 1.75 -12.37 22.42
C MET A 124 1.39 -13.06 21.09
N PHE A 125 2.03 -12.64 19.99
CA PHE A 125 1.83 -13.21 18.67
C PHE A 125 3.19 -13.59 18.05
N PRO A 126 3.71 -14.79 18.31
CA PRO A 126 5.08 -15.18 17.94
C PRO A 126 5.41 -14.99 16.45
N ALA A 127 4.46 -15.32 15.55
CA ALA A 127 4.66 -15.12 14.10
C ALA A 127 4.77 -13.63 13.73
N ARG A 128 4.04 -12.73 14.42
CA ARG A 128 4.14 -11.29 14.20
C ARG A 128 5.48 -10.74 14.70
N CYS A 129 5.95 -11.20 15.86
CA CYS A 129 7.29 -10.88 16.33
C CYS A 129 8.36 -11.33 15.32
N SER A 130 8.28 -12.56 14.80
CA SER A 130 9.20 -13.07 13.76
C SER A 130 9.22 -12.19 12.51
N GLY A 131 8.05 -11.70 12.05
CA GLY A 131 7.95 -10.76 10.93
C GLY A 131 8.57 -9.38 11.21
N VAL A 132 8.47 -8.86 12.44
CA VAL A 132 9.15 -7.62 12.85
C VAL A 132 10.67 -7.84 12.96
N GLU A 133 11.07 -8.93 13.60
CA GLU A 133 12.46 -9.30 13.85
C GLU A 133 13.24 -9.45 12.54
N HIS A 134 12.62 -9.97 11.48
CA HIS A 134 13.21 -10.04 10.13
C HIS A 134 13.79 -8.69 9.69
N PHE A 135 12.98 -7.63 9.72
CA PHE A 135 13.40 -6.31 9.24
C PHE A 135 14.39 -5.63 10.20
N ILE A 136 14.20 -5.77 11.51
CA ILE A 136 15.16 -5.19 12.48
C ILE A 136 16.53 -5.84 12.31
N LEU A 137 16.60 -7.17 12.15
CA LEU A 137 17.85 -7.89 11.94
C LEU A 137 18.53 -7.54 10.61
N GLU A 138 17.75 -7.24 9.56
CA GLU A 138 18.28 -6.83 8.26
C GLU A 138 19.12 -5.54 8.37
N VAL A 139 18.66 -4.57 9.15
CA VAL A 139 19.29 -3.24 9.28
C VAL A 139 20.14 -3.09 10.55
N ILE A 140 20.25 -4.13 11.38
CA ILE A 140 20.78 -4.02 12.76
C ILE A 140 22.21 -3.47 12.87
N ASN A 141 23.04 -3.73 11.86
CA ASN A 141 24.44 -3.30 11.83
C ASN A 141 24.60 -1.78 11.70
N SER A 142 23.56 -1.07 11.25
CA SER A 142 23.56 0.39 11.16
C SER A 142 22.85 1.08 12.33
N LEU A 143 22.22 0.31 13.22
CA LEU A 143 21.42 0.82 14.32
C LEU A 143 22.26 1.06 15.58
N PRO A 144 22.09 2.20 16.26
CA PRO A 144 22.67 2.45 17.58
C PRO A 144 21.95 1.65 18.67
N ASP A 145 22.52 1.66 19.88
CA ASP A 145 21.85 1.09 21.05
C ASP A 145 20.52 1.79 21.33
N MET A 146 19.45 1.02 21.55
CA MET A 146 18.12 1.53 21.90
C MET A 146 17.26 0.49 22.62
N GLU A 147 16.19 0.94 23.28
CA GLU A 147 15.11 0.09 23.79
C GLU A 147 13.81 0.45 23.09
N LEU A 148 12.99 -0.54 22.71
CA LEU A 148 11.79 -0.38 21.89
C LEU A 148 10.60 -1.11 22.51
N VAL A 149 9.42 -0.51 22.48
CA VAL A 149 8.16 -1.19 22.83
C VAL A 149 7.33 -1.37 21.58
N ILE A 150 7.25 -2.61 21.08
CA ILE A 150 6.54 -2.93 19.85
C ILE A 150 5.24 -3.65 20.18
N ASN A 151 4.12 -2.97 19.95
CA ASN A 151 2.80 -3.57 20.02
C ASN A 151 2.55 -4.44 18.77
N THR A 152 2.34 -5.73 19.00
CA THR A 152 2.00 -6.70 17.96
C THR A 152 0.50 -7.01 17.91
N ARG A 153 -0.35 -6.30 18.66
CA ARG A 153 -1.82 -6.40 18.58
C ARG A 153 -2.33 -5.59 17.39
N ASP A 154 -3.62 -5.76 17.07
CA ASP A 154 -4.24 -5.01 15.98
C ASP A 154 -4.51 -3.54 16.37
N TRP A 155 -4.91 -3.29 17.63
CA TRP A 155 -5.32 -1.94 18.08
C TRP A 155 -4.14 -1.16 18.68
N PRO A 156 -3.99 0.15 18.39
CA PRO A 156 -2.98 1.04 18.99
C PRO A 156 -3.12 1.16 20.51
N GLN A 157 -2.09 1.60 21.22
CA GLN A 157 -2.01 1.50 22.69
C GLN A 157 -1.69 2.81 23.41
N SER A 158 -1.37 3.88 22.70
CA SER A 158 -1.05 5.18 23.28
C SER A 158 -2.07 6.24 22.84
N ASP A 159 -3.14 6.37 23.62
CA ASP A 159 -4.24 7.30 23.34
C ASP A 159 -3.85 8.77 23.61
N LYS A 160 -4.33 9.70 22.76
CA LYS A 160 -4.09 11.15 22.87
C LYS A 160 -4.79 11.85 24.04
N PHE A 161 -5.75 11.20 24.69
CA PHE A 161 -6.33 11.64 25.97
C PHE A 161 -5.32 11.50 27.13
N GLY A 162 -4.27 10.69 26.98
CA GLY A 162 -3.20 10.51 27.95
C GLY A 162 -1.86 11.15 27.52
N SER A 163 -0.86 10.98 28.38
CA SER A 163 0.52 11.37 28.07
C SER A 163 1.08 10.57 26.88
N PRO A 164 1.95 11.17 26.05
CA PRO A 164 2.53 10.49 24.91
C PRO A 164 3.45 9.34 25.34
N LEU A 165 3.06 8.10 25.01
CA LEU A 165 3.86 6.90 25.26
C LEU A 165 4.51 6.42 23.94
N PRO A 166 5.83 6.17 23.92
CA PRO A 166 6.55 5.76 22.70
C PRO A 166 6.33 4.28 22.38
N VAL A 167 5.11 3.94 21.98
CA VAL A 167 4.70 2.58 21.60
C VAL A 167 4.61 2.50 20.08
N PHE A 168 5.27 1.50 19.50
CA PHE A 168 5.20 1.24 18.07
C PHE A 168 3.99 0.35 17.76
N SER A 169 3.10 0.79 16.88
CA SER A 169 1.93 0.02 16.42
C SER A 169 1.83 0.10 14.90
N PHE A 170 1.43 -0.98 14.22
CA PHE A 170 1.40 -0.97 12.75
C PHE A 170 0.37 0.01 12.15
N SER A 171 -0.69 0.30 12.91
CA SER A 171 -1.81 1.11 12.47
C SER A 171 -2.34 1.99 13.59
N LYS A 172 -2.84 3.17 13.23
CA LYS A 172 -3.48 4.11 14.13
C LYS A 172 -4.49 5.01 13.41
N VAL A 173 -5.24 5.75 14.22
CA VAL A 173 -5.92 6.99 13.80
C VAL A 173 -5.11 8.17 14.30
N ASN A 174 -4.64 9.02 13.38
CA ASN A 174 -3.65 10.06 13.67
C ASN A 174 -4.08 11.01 14.79
N ASP A 175 -5.34 11.45 14.79
CA ASP A 175 -5.85 12.44 15.75
C ASP A 175 -6.25 11.84 17.11
N LYS A 176 -6.20 10.51 17.24
CA LYS A 176 -6.60 9.79 18.47
C LYS A 176 -5.44 9.09 19.17
N HIS A 177 -4.32 8.84 18.48
CA HIS A 177 -3.23 8.03 19.03
C HIS A 177 -1.85 8.66 18.81
N TRP A 178 -0.99 8.53 19.80
CA TRP A 178 0.43 8.88 19.77
C TRP A 178 1.31 7.75 19.21
N ASP A 179 0.79 6.54 19.01
CA ASP A 179 1.57 5.39 18.55
C ASP A 179 2.43 5.73 17.31
N ILE A 180 3.63 5.17 17.27
CA ILE A 180 4.59 5.35 16.18
C ILE A 180 4.34 4.24 15.15
N MET A 181 3.97 4.60 13.93
CA MET A 181 3.70 3.63 12.88
C MET A 181 4.97 2.97 12.37
N TYR A 182 4.91 1.64 12.29
CA TYR A 182 5.97 0.82 11.69
C TYR A 182 5.39 -0.06 10.56
N PRO A 183 6.22 -0.47 9.57
CA PRO A 183 5.79 -1.41 8.54
C PRO A 183 5.40 -2.76 9.14
N ALA A 184 4.13 -3.13 8.98
CA ALA A 184 3.54 -4.30 9.62
C ALA A 184 4.34 -5.59 9.36
N TRP A 185 4.33 -6.49 10.36
CA TRP A 185 4.95 -7.83 10.27
C TRP A 185 4.61 -8.58 8.97
N THR A 186 3.39 -8.41 8.45
CA THR A 186 2.84 -9.08 7.26
C THR A 186 3.60 -8.78 5.97
N PHE A 187 4.50 -7.79 5.93
CA PHE A 187 5.40 -7.65 4.79
C PHE A 187 6.32 -8.89 4.66
N TRP A 188 6.63 -9.56 5.77
CA TRP A 188 7.37 -10.82 5.79
C TRP A 188 6.50 -12.02 6.21
N GLU A 189 5.89 -12.01 7.39
CA GLU A 189 5.08 -13.11 7.92
C GLU A 189 4.13 -12.68 9.06
N GLY A 190 3.29 -13.61 9.55
CA GLY A 190 2.43 -13.38 10.72
C GLY A 190 1.15 -12.58 10.43
N GLY A 191 0.81 -12.37 9.16
CA GLY A 191 -0.53 -11.91 8.78
C GLY A 191 -1.61 -12.96 9.04
N PRO A 192 -2.89 -12.65 8.71
CA PRO A 192 -4.00 -13.55 8.97
C PRO A 192 -3.82 -14.93 8.31
N ALA A 193 -3.95 -16.00 9.08
CA ALA A 193 -3.97 -17.36 8.58
C ALA A 193 -5.38 -17.70 8.07
N VAL A 194 -5.54 -17.68 6.75
CA VAL A 194 -6.81 -17.86 6.06
C VAL A 194 -6.80 -19.23 5.38
N TRP A 195 -7.39 -20.23 6.01
CA TRP A 195 -7.45 -21.58 5.43
C TRP A 195 -8.47 -21.64 4.29
N PRO A 196 -8.18 -22.32 3.16
CA PRO A 196 -6.93 -23.04 2.84
C PRO A 196 -5.88 -22.18 2.11
N ILE A 197 -6.16 -20.92 1.80
CA ILE A 197 -5.36 -20.12 0.85
C ILE A 197 -4.04 -19.56 1.42
N TYR A 198 -3.98 -19.25 2.71
CA TYR A 198 -2.79 -18.77 3.42
C TYR A 198 -2.65 -19.54 4.75
N PRO A 199 -2.29 -20.83 4.73
CA PRO A 199 -2.31 -21.69 5.91
C PRO A 199 -1.30 -21.27 6.99
N THR A 200 -0.20 -20.63 6.59
CA THR A 200 0.86 -20.14 7.47
C THR A 200 0.76 -18.64 7.76
N GLY A 201 -0.37 -18.01 7.41
CA GLY A 201 -0.53 -16.56 7.50
C GLY A 201 -0.15 -15.84 6.20
N LEU A 202 -0.91 -14.79 5.87
CA LEU A 202 -0.52 -13.85 4.80
C LEU A 202 0.84 -13.23 5.14
N GLY A 203 1.71 -13.14 4.15
CA GLY A 203 3.10 -12.71 4.31
C GLY A 203 3.77 -12.58 2.96
N ARG A 204 5.11 -12.50 2.96
CA ARG A 204 5.97 -12.54 1.77
C ARG A 204 5.50 -11.59 0.70
N TRP A 205 5.50 -10.30 1.04
CA TRP A 205 5.07 -9.24 0.14
C TRP A 205 5.87 -9.24 -1.16
N ASP A 206 7.16 -9.58 -1.09
CA ASP A 206 8.00 -9.87 -2.25
C ASP A 206 7.35 -10.87 -3.22
N GLN A 207 6.91 -12.02 -2.71
CA GLN A 207 6.26 -13.06 -3.54
C GLN A 207 4.86 -12.65 -3.98
N GLN A 208 4.07 -12.02 -3.11
CA GLN A 208 2.71 -11.57 -3.44
C GLN A 208 2.72 -10.55 -4.58
N ARG A 209 3.73 -9.66 -4.63
CA ARG A 209 3.92 -8.72 -5.74
C ARG A 209 4.05 -9.42 -7.08
N GLU A 210 4.85 -10.47 -7.14
CA GLU A 210 5.05 -11.28 -8.35
C GLU A 210 3.80 -12.08 -8.72
N ILE A 211 3.20 -12.78 -7.74
CA ILE A 211 2.03 -13.65 -7.93
C ILE A 211 0.87 -12.85 -8.53
N ILE A 212 0.51 -11.72 -7.90
CA ILE A 212 -0.64 -10.91 -8.32
C ILE A 212 -0.36 -10.28 -9.69
N THR A 213 0.84 -9.69 -9.88
CA THR A 213 1.19 -9.04 -11.16
C THR A 213 1.21 -10.02 -12.33
N LYS A 214 1.64 -11.27 -12.10
CA LYS A 214 1.57 -12.32 -13.10
C LYS A 214 0.13 -12.70 -13.43
N ALA A 215 -0.75 -12.79 -12.44
CA ALA A 215 -2.16 -13.11 -12.66
C ALA A 215 -2.90 -12.02 -13.45
N VAL A 216 -2.55 -10.75 -13.26
CA VAL A 216 -3.12 -9.61 -14.01
C VAL A 216 -2.93 -9.74 -15.51
N GLN A 217 -1.88 -10.41 -15.99
CA GLN A 217 -1.65 -10.60 -17.43
C GLN A 217 -2.80 -11.37 -18.11
N ASN A 218 -3.54 -12.20 -17.35
CA ASN A 218 -4.73 -12.89 -17.84
C ASN A 218 -6.00 -12.03 -17.81
N TRP A 219 -5.95 -10.90 -17.10
CA TRP A 219 -7.07 -9.99 -16.84
C TRP A 219 -6.73 -8.55 -17.24
N PRO A 220 -6.50 -8.27 -18.54
CA PRO A 220 -6.42 -6.90 -19.04
C PRO A 220 -7.72 -6.14 -18.73
N TRP A 221 -7.64 -4.82 -18.62
CA TRP A 221 -8.73 -3.95 -18.15
C TRP A 221 -10.08 -4.23 -18.81
N GLU A 222 -10.08 -4.42 -20.13
CA GLU A 222 -11.28 -4.64 -20.95
C GLU A 222 -11.97 -5.98 -20.67
N LYS A 223 -11.23 -6.97 -20.15
CA LYS A 223 -11.77 -8.29 -19.77
C LYS A 223 -12.29 -8.34 -18.33
N LYS A 224 -11.95 -7.35 -17.50
CA LYS A 224 -12.38 -7.32 -16.09
C LYS A 224 -13.87 -7.02 -15.99
N LEU A 225 -14.53 -7.63 -15.01
CA LEU A 225 -15.95 -7.43 -14.71
C LEU A 225 -16.21 -6.01 -14.19
N ASN A 226 -17.22 -5.35 -14.76
CA ASN A 226 -17.71 -4.03 -14.35
C ASN A 226 -18.55 -4.07 -13.04
N ARG A 227 -18.13 -4.85 -12.03
CA ARG A 227 -18.84 -5.04 -10.75
C ARG A 227 -17.94 -4.65 -9.58
N GLY A 228 -18.54 -4.06 -8.55
CA GLY A 228 -17.91 -3.90 -7.24
C GLY A 228 -17.55 -5.27 -6.66
N PHE A 229 -16.37 -5.42 -6.07
CA PHE A 229 -15.94 -6.71 -5.51
C PHE A 229 -15.39 -6.57 -4.08
N PHE A 230 -15.81 -7.50 -3.22
CA PHE A 230 -15.24 -7.67 -1.89
C PHE A 230 -15.40 -9.11 -1.38
N ARG A 231 -14.29 -9.71 -0.96
CA ARG A 231 -14.27 -10.97 -0.21
C ARG A 231 -13.49 -10.85 1.08
N GLY A 232 -14.17 -10.93 2.22
CA GLY A 232 -13.53 -10.90 3.54
C GLY A 232 -14.51 -11.13 4.67
N SER A 233 -14.04 -11.21 5.90
CA SER A 233 -14.90 -11.43 7.09
C SER A 233 -15.44 -10.13 7.67
N ARG A 234 -16.43 -10.22 8.57
CA ARG A 234 -17.07 -9.08 9.24
C ARG A 234 -16.26 -8.57 10.44
N THR A 235 -15.11 -7.95 10.19
CA THR A 235 -14.25 -7.37 11.25
C THR A 235 -14.60 -5.92 11.60
N SER A 236 -15.52 -5.30 10.87
CA SER A 236 -16.12 -3.99 11.16
C SER A 236 -17.53 -3.96 10.55
N ALA A 237 -18.48 -3.35 11.25
CA ALA A 237 -19.84 -3.16 10.75
C ALA A 237 -19.91 -2.17 9.57
N GLU A 238 -18.88 -1.35 9.35
CA GLU A 238 -18.78 -0.44 8.19
C GLU A 238 -18.77 -1.19 6.84
N ARG A 239 -18.51 -2.51 6.85
CA ARG A 239 -18.58 -3.36 5.66
C ARG A 239 -20.02 -3.76 5.32
N ASP A 240 -20.94 -3.72 6.29
CA ASP A 240 -22.30 -4.26 6.14
C ASP A 240 -23.08 -3.61 4.99
N PRO A 241 -23.05 -2.28 4.78
CA PRO A 241 -23.83 -1.67 3.71
C PRO A 241 -23.45 -2.20 2.31
N LEU A 242 -22.18 -2.53 2.07
CA LEU A 242 -21.75 -3.11 0.78
C LEU A 242 -22.27 -4.54 0.60
N ILE A 243 -22.25 -5.35 1.66
CA ILE A 243 -22.79 -6.72 1.64
C ILE A 243 -24.29 -6.70 1.40
N LEU A 244 -25.01 -5.80 2.07
CA LEU A 244 -26.45 -5.62 1.88
C LEU A 244 -26.76 -5.13 0.46
N LEU A 245 -25.96 -4.21 -0.08
CA LEU A 245 -26.07 -3.76 -1.46
C LEU A 245 -25.86 -4.90 -2.47
N SER A 246 -24.85 -5.76 -2.26
CA SER A 246 -24.62 -6.91 -3.13
C SER A 246 -25.79 -7.89 -3.12
N ARG A 247 -26.42 -8.09 -1.96
CA ARG A 247 -27.63 -8.94 -1.84
C ARG A 247 -28.83 -8.35 -2.58
N SER A 248 -28.99 -7.03 -2.59
CA SER A 248 -30.12 -6.38 -3.28
C SER A 248 -29.86 -6.17 -4.77
N GLU A 249 -28.61 -5.89 -5.15
CA GLU A 249 -28.20 -5.54 -6.51
C GLU A 249 -26.93 -6.31 -6.91
N PRO A 250 -27.03 -7.65 -7.10
CA PRO A 250 -25.87 -8.48 -7.39
C PRO A 250 -25.17 -8.08 -8.70
N ASP A 251 -25.89 -7.56 -9.69
CA ASP A 251 -25.30 -7.07 -10.94
C ASP A 251 -24.46 -5.79 -10.74
N LEU A 252 -24.62 -5.09 -9.62
CA LEU A 252 -23.82 -3.92 -9.27
C LEU A 252 -22.59 -4.31 -8.45
N VAL A 253 -22.77 -5.15 -7.43
CA VAL A 253 -21.73 -5.53 -6.47
C VAL A 253 -21.77 -7.03 -6.20
N ASP A 254 -20.59 -7.62 -6.13
CA ASP A 254 -20.29 -8.98 -5.70
C ASP A 254 -19.49 -8.90 -4.39
N ALA A 255 -20.20 -8.85 -3.27
CA ALA A 255 -19.59 -8.65 -1.97
C ALA A 255 -20.23 -9.57 -0.93
N GLU A 256 -19.40 -10.43 -0.33
CA GLU A 256 -19.89 -11.44 0.59
C GLU A 256 -18.93 -11.68 1.76
N TYR A 257 -19.51 -12.05 2.90
CA TYR A 257 -18.73 -12.35 4.11
C TYR A 257 -18.16 -13.77 4.10
N THR A 258 -16.86 -13.87 4.40
CA THR A 258 -16.17 -15.14 4.70
C THR A 258 -16.13 -15.39 6.21
N LYS A 259 -15.70 -16.59 6.60
CA LYS A 259 -15.45 -16.93 8.00
C LYS A 259 -14.08 -16.41 8.46
N ASN A 260 -13.97 -16.02 9.72
CA ASN A 260 -12.67 -15.83 10.38
C ASN A 260 -12.58 -16.73 11.62
N GLN A 261 -11.41 -16.77 12.25
CA GLN A 261 -11.16 -17.62 13.42
C GLN A 261 -11.99 -17.24 14.65
N ALA A 262 -12.56 -16.03 14.69
CA ALA A 262 -13.38 -15.52 15.78
C ALA A 262 -14.89 -15.64 15.51
N TRP A 263 -15.31 -16.33 14.45
CA TRP A 263 -16.72 -16.55 14.12
C TRP A 263 -17.44 -17.33 15.23
N LYS A 264 -18.57 -16.79 15.69
CA LYS A 264 -19.37 -17.33 16.79
C LYS A 264 -20.77 -17.73 16.36
N SER A 265 -21.35 -17.04 15.37
CA SER A 265 -22.73 -17.29 14.94
C SER A 265 -23.00 -16.75 13.54
N ASP A 266 -24.16 -17.08 12.97
CA ASP A 266 -24.61 -16.57 11.67
C ASP A 266 -24.74 -15.03 11.64
N ALA A 267 -24.80 -14.35 12.79
CA ALA A 267 -24.76 -12.89 12.85
C ALA A 267 -23.44 -12.31 12.30
N ASP A 268 -22.33 -13.07 12.37
CA ASP A 268 -21.02 -12.66 11.85
C ASP A 268 -20.96 -12.69 10.31
N THR A 269 -21.98 -13.25 9.66
CA THR A 269 -22.16 -13.25 8.20
C THR A 269 -23.52 -12.67 7.80
N LEU A 270 -24.14 -11.89 8.70
CA LEU A 270 -25.46 -11.27 8.54
C LEU A 270 -26.54 -12.28 8.11
N GLY A 271 -26.59 -13.43 8.76
CA GLY A 271 -27.63 -14.46 8.56
C GLY A 271 -27.51 -15.26 7.27
N ARG A 272 -26.36 -15.21 6.56
CA ARG A 272 -26.09 -16.05 5.38
C ARG A 272 -24.95 -17.02 5.66
N PRO A 273 -24.90 -18.18 4.97
CA PRO A 273 -23.74 -19.08 5.04
C PRO A 273 -22.45 -18.31 4.74
N PRO A 274 -21.35 -18.56 5.48
CA PRO A 274 -20.05 -18.01 5.12
C PRO A 274 -19.67 -18.52 3.75
N ALA A 275 -19.24 -17.63 2.88
CA ALA A 275 -18.87 -18.03 1.55
C ALA A 275 -17.35 -18.08 1.37
N ALA A 276 -16.92 -18.76 0.32
CA ALA A 276 -15.56 -19.25 0.20
C ALA A 276 -14.53 -18.12 0.14
N GLU A 277 -13.35 -18.36 0.71
CA GLU A 277 -12.22 -17.48 0.59
C GLU A 277 -11.71 -17.45 -0.85
N ILE A 278 -11.36 -16.25 -1.33
CA ILE A 278 -10.82 -16.04 -2.68
C ILE A 278 -9.39 -15.54 -2.53
N LYS A 279 -8.46 -16.09 -3.32
CA LYS A 279 -7.06 -15.66 -3.30
C LYS A 279 -6.92 -14.25 -3.84
N LEU A 280 -5.86 -13.55 -3.46
CA LEU A 280 -5.72 -12.13 -3.82
C LEU A 280 -5.54 -11.94 -5.33
N GLU A 281 -4.83 -12.84 -6.00
CA GLU A 281 -4.69 -12.85 -7.46
C GLU A 281 -6.02 -13.11 -8.20
N ASP A 282 -6.94 -13.85 -7.59
CA ASP A 282 -8.27 -14.13 -8.14
C ASP A 282 -9.23 -12.94 -7.98
N HIS A 283 -8.86 -11.90 -7.22
CA HIS A 283 -9.62 -10.65 -7.20
C HIS A 283 -9.48 -9.90 -8.53
N CYS A 284 -8.38 -10.11 -9.26
CA CYS A 284 -7.98 -9.25 -10.38
C CYS A 284 -8.93 -9.32 -11.60
N ASN A 285 -9.88 -10.25 -11.63
CA ASN A 285 -10.91 -10.30 -12.66
C ASN A 285 -12.02 -9.25 -12.50
N TYR A 286 -12.07 -8.47 -11.40
CA TYR A 286 -13.02 -7.36 -11.21
C TYR A 286 -12.35 -5.99 -11.31
N LYS A 287 -13.01 -5.02 -11.94
CA LYS A 287 -12.50 -3.64 -12.08
C LYS A 287 -12.52 -2.85 -10.77
N TYR A 288 -13.53 -3.05 -9.93
CA TYR A 288 -13.82 -2.17 -8.80
C TYR A 288 -13.58 -2.90 -7.47
N GLN A 289 -12.44 -2.68 -6.84
CA GLN A 289 -12.02 -3.41 -5.64
C GLN A 289 -12.27 -2.60 -4.38
N PHE A 290 -13.05 -3.11 -3.43
CA PHE A 290 -13.31 -2.38 -2.19
C PHE A 290 -12.31 -2.70 -1.07
N ASN A 291 -11.78 -1.65 -0.45
CA ASN A 291 -11.01 -1.73 0.78
C ASN A 291 -11.76 -1.06 1.94
N PHE A 292 -11.72 -1.72 3.10
CA PHE A 292 -12.31 -1.24 4.34
C PHE A 292 -11.32 -1.45 5.49
N ARG A 293 -11.43 -0.63 6.53
CA ARG A 293 -10.85 -0.98 7.83
C ARG A 293 -11.40 -2.31 8.35
N GLY A 294 -10.65 -2.93 9.25
CA GLY A 294 -11.08 -4.07 10.07
C GLY A 294 -11.08 -3.67 11.54
N VAL A 295 -10.37 -4.42 12.38
CA VAL A 295 -10.05 -3.98 13.75
C VAL A 295 -9.24 -2.67 13.72
N ALA A 296 -8.31 -2.54 12.78
CA ALA A 296 -7.57 -1.32 12.46
C ALA A 296 -7.49 -1.14 10.93
N ALA A 297 -6.42 -0.58 10.37
CA ALA A 297 -6.17 -0.67 8.93
C ALA A 297 -6.10 -2.13 8.45
N SER A 298 -6.38 -2.35 7.17
CA SER A 298 -6.51 -3.69 6.59
C SER A 298 -5.40 -3.95 5.59
N PHE A 299 -4.64 -5.03 5.84
CA PHE A 299 -3.57 -5.48 4.96
C PHE A 299 -3.99 -5.75 3.51
N ARG A 300 -5.31 -5.91 3.25
CA ARG A 300 -5.89 -6.04 1.90
C ARG A 300 -5.46 -4.88 1.00
N PHE A 301 -5.41 -3.65 1.51
CA PHE A 301 -5.32 -2.43 0.71
C PHE A 301 -4.20 -2.46 -0.32
N LYS A 302 -2.95 -2.71 0.10
CA LYS A 302 -1.78 -2.76 -0.78
C LYS A 302 -1.87 -3.81 -1.91
N HIS A 303 -2.58 -4.91 -1.69
CA HIS A 303 -2.68 -6.00 -2.67
C HIS A 303 -3.64 -5.66 -3.81
N LEU A 304 -4.70 -4.89 -3.53
CA LEU A 304 -5.73 -4.57 -4.53
C LEU A 304 -5.17 -3.74 -5.70
N PHE A 305 -4.22 -2.86 -5.41
CA PHE A 305 -3.60 -2.00 -6.43
C PHE A 305 -2.80 -2.80 -7.46
N LEU A 306 -2.19 -3.90 -7.06
CA LEU A 306 -1.41 -4.75 -7.97
C LEU A 306 -2.28 -5.44 -9.02
N CYS A 307 -3.60 -5.49 -8.83
CA CYS A 307 -4.53 -6.10 -9.78
C CYS A 307 -4.80 -5.28 -11.05
N ASP A 308 -4.26 -4.06 -11.17
CA ASP A 308 -4.64 -3.13 -12.25
C ASP A 308 -6.15 -2.84 -12.26
N SER A 309 -6.73 -2.86 -11.07
CA SER A 309 -8.13 -2.58 -10.79
C SER A 309 -8.20 -1.27 -10.01
N VAL A 310 -9.28 -0.50 -10.17
CA VAL A 310 -9.44 0.71 -9.35
C VAL A 310 -9.85 0.31 -7.94
N VAL A 311 -9.18 0.89 -6.95
CA VAL A 311 -9.49 0.67 -5.54
C VAL A 311 -10.48 1.72 -5.07
N PHE A 312 -11.55 1.26 -4.43
CA PHE A 312 -12.50 2.06 -3.68
C PHE A 312 -12.14 1.95 -2.20
N HIS A 313 -11.57 3.00 -1.62
CA HIS A 313 -11.17 3.01 -0.21
C HIS A 313 -12.23 3.68 0.64
N VAL A 314 -12.86 2.91 1.52
CA VAL A 314 -13.90 3.38 2.44
C VAL A 314 -13.29 3.94 3.73
N GLY A 315 -13.65 5.18 4.05
CA GLY A 315 -13.14 5.93 5.21
C GLY A 315 -11.68 6.40 5.04
N ASP A 316 -11.23 7.28 5.93
CA ASP A 316 -9.92 7.91 5.90
C ASP A 316 -9.19 7.96 7.27
N GLU A 317 -9.81 7.45 8.34
CA GLU A 317 -9.23 7.54 9.68
C GLU A 317 -8.04 6.59 9.92
N TRP A 318 -8.15 5.34 9.47
CA TRP A 318 -7.21 4.26 9.82
C TRP A 318 -6.06 4.16 8.83
N LEU A 319 -4.85 4.27 9.35
CA LEU A 319 -3.63 4.37 8.53
C LEU A 319 -2.70 3.18 8.75
N GLU A 320 -1.96 2.82 7.70
CA GLU A 320 -0.62 2.23 7.81
C GLU A 320 0.41 3.27 7.33
N PHE A 321 1.71 3.03 7.55
CA PHE A 321 2.76 4.02 7.30
C PHE A 321 2.79 4.60 5.86
N PHE A 322 2.38 3.82 4.85
CA PHE A 322 2.41 4.25 3.44
C PHE A 322 1.12 4.95 3.00
N TYR A 323 0.05 4.90 3.80
CA TYR A 323 -1.27 5.45 3.43
C TYR A 323 -1.20 6.96 3.14
N PRO A 324 -0.50 7.79 3.96
CA PRO A 324 -0.49 9.24 3.73
C PRO A 324 0.10 9.67 2.39
N ALA A 325 0.99 8.87 1.78
CA ALA A 325 1.54 9.14 0.47
C ALA A 325 0.56 8.78 -0.67
N MET A 326 -0.37 7.86 -0.42
CA MET A 326 -1.44 7.55 -1.38
C MET A 326 -2.53 8.63 -1.37
N LYS A 327 -2.83 9.24 -2.53
CA LYS A 327 -3.75 10.37 -2.60
C LYS A 327 -5.12 9.99 -3.20
N PRO A 328 -6.23 10.42 -2.58
CA PRO A 328 -7.56 10.21 -3.13
C PRO A 328 -7.69 10.90 -4.49
N TRP A 329 -8.43 10.27 -5.41
CA TRP A 329 -8.62 10.66 -6.81
C TRP A 329 -7.36 10.61 -7.70
N VAL A 330 -6.16 10.51 -7.12
CA VAL A 330 -4.92 10.23 -7.86
C VAL A 330 -4.73 8.72 -7.98
N HIS A 331 -4.70 8.02 -6.85
CA HIS A 331 -4.36 6.58 -6.77
C HIS A 331 -5.59 5.68 -6.53
N TYR A 332 -6.63 6.19 -5.89
CA TYR A 332 -7.84 5.43 -5.56
C TYR A 332 -9.09 6.34 -5.53
N ILE A 333 -10.28 5.75 -5.55
CA ILE A 333 -11.54 6.45 -5.35
C ILE A 333 -11.87 6.43 -3.85
N PRO A 334 -11.92 7.58 -3.14
CA PRO A 334 -12.39 7.63 -1.76
C PRO A 334 -13.91 7.43 -1.72
N VAL A 335 -14.37 6.70 -0.71
CA VAL A 335 -15.79 6.43 -0.44
C VAL A 335 -16.09 6.85 1.00
N GLU A 336 -17.24 7.47 1.21
CA GLU A 336 -17.68 7.88 2.54
C GLU A 336 -17.82 6.65 3.47
N GLN A 337 -17.51 6.84 4.76
CA GLN A 337 -17.47 5.74 5.75
C GLN A 337 -18.82 5.01 5.90
N ASP A 338 -19.93 5.70 5.64
CA ASP A 338 -21.29 5.13 5.67
C ASP A 338 -21.75 4.54 4.32
N LEU A 339 -20.93 4.62 3.28
CA LEU A 339 -21.19 4.20 1.90
C LEU A 339 -22.37 4.91 1.24
N SER A 340 -22.78 6.07 1.76
CA SER A 340 -23.90 6.85 1.23
C SER A 340 -23.72 7.23 -0.25
N ASP A 341 -22.48 7.34 -0.72
CA ASP A 341 -22.14 7.71 -2.10
C ASP A 341 -21.75 6.52 -3.00
N VAL A 342 -21.71 5.29 -2.48
CA VAL A 342 -21.15 4.12 -3.20
C VAL A 342 -21.84 3.84 -4.54
N LYS A 343 -23.16 3.94 -4.61
CA LYS A 343 -23.92 3.70 -5.86
C LYS A 343 -23.58 4.73 -6.93
N VAL A 344 -23.49 5.99 -6.52
CA VAL A 344 -23.17 7.10 -7.41
C VAL A 344 -21.74 6.97 -7.91
N LEU A 345 -20.80 6.58 -7.04
CA LEU A 345 -19.41 6.36 -7.43
C LEU A 345 -19.23 5.16 -8.37
N LEU A 346 -19.93 4.05 -8.14
CA LEU A 346 -19.91 2.91 -9.06
C LEU A 346 -20.51 3.26 -10.42
N GLN A 347 -21.58 4.05 -10.45
CA GLN A 347 -22.16 4.54 -11.69
C GLN A 347 -21.22 5.51 -12.42
N PHE A 348 -20.59 6.42 -11.68
CA PHE A 348 -19.54 7.30 -12.21
C PHE A 348 -18.41 6.46 -12.85
N ALA A 349 -17.92 5.44 -12.16
CA ALA A 349 -16.83 4.61 -12.67
C ALA A 349 -17.20 3.85 -13.95
N ARG A 350 -18.43 3.30 -14.02
CA ARG A 350 -18.94 2.64 -15.23
C ARG A 350 -19.09 3.58 -16.43
N GLU A 351 -19.53 4.82 -16.17
CA GLU A 351 -19.79 5.81 -17.24
C GLU A 351 -18.53 6.64 -17.62
N ASN A 352 -17.40 6.47 -16.91
CA ASN A 352 -16.14 7.18 -17.17
C ASN A 352 -14.95 6.20 -17.10
N ASP A 353 -15.07 5.10 -17.85
CA ASP A 353 -14.16 3.95 -17.77
C ASP A 353 -12.68 4.31 -17.97
N GLU A 354 -12.36 5.09 -19.00
CA GLU A 354 -10.98 5.54 -19.27
C GLU A 354 -10.40 6.36 -18.12
N VAL A 355 -11.17 7.30 -17.57
CA VAL A 355 -10.75 8.15 -16.45
C VAL A 355 -10.43 7.30 -15.22
N VAL A 356 -11.24 6.29 -14.95
CA VAL A 356 -11.07 5.40 -13.80
C VAL A 356 -9.93 4.41 -14.01
N HIS A 357 -9.72 3.93 -15.24
CA HIS A 357 -8.55 3.11 -15.58
C HIS A 357 -7.24 3.88 -15.30
N GLN A 358 -7.19 5.18 -15.62
CA GLN A 358 -6.03 6.01 -15.30
C GLN A 358 -5.77 6.14 -13.79
N ILE A 359 -6.81 6.13 -12.95
CA ILE A 359 -6.65 6.07 -11.48
C ILE A 359 -6.04 4.70 -11.08
N ALA A 360 -6.56 3.60 -11.64
CA ALA A 360 -6.05 2.25 -11.38
C ALA A 360 -4.55 2.13 -11.72
N ILE A 361 -4.16 2.61 -12.91
CA ILE A 361 -2.76 2.60 -13.38
C ILE A 361 -1.86 3.36 -12.41
N ARG A 362 -2.23 4.59 -12.01
CA ARG A 362 -1.42 5.38 -11.06
C ARG A 362 -1.34 4.72 -9.69
N GLY A 363 -2.44 4.16 -9.19
CA GLY A 363 -2.44 3.46 -7.90
C GLY A 363 -1.56 2.21 -7.91
N LYS A 364 -1.59 1.43 -9.00
CA LYS A 364 -0.71 0.29 -9.23
C LYS A 364 0.76 0.73 -9.29
N GLN A 365 1.05 1.76 -10.08
CA GLN A 365 2.41 2.29 -10.24
C GLN A 365 2.97 2.76 -8.91
N PHE A 366 2.19 3.52 -8.12
CA PHE A 366 2.61 3.99 -6.80
C PHE A 366 3.01 2.83 -5.87
N ILE A 367 2.19 1.78 -5.78
CA ILE A 367 2.51 0.61 -4.95
C ILE A 367 3.70 -0.17 -5.52
N TRP A 368 3.84 -0.20 -6.85
CA TRP A 368 4.95 -0.87 -7.50
C TRP A 368 6.28 -0.17 -7.18
N ASP A 369 6.32 1.15 -7.26
CA ASP A 369 7.55 1.94 -7.15
C ASP A 369 7.90 2.28 -5.70
N HIS A 370 6.90 2.59 -4.87
CA HIS A 370 7.12 3.19 -3.54
C HIS A 370 6.73 2.28 -2.37
N LEU A 371 6.41 1.01 -2.64
CA LEU A 371 6.14 0.01 -1.59
C LEU A 371 6.84 -1.31 -1.90
N ARG A 372 8.12 -1.25 -2.23
CA ARG A 372 9.01 -2.41 -2.40
C ARG A 372 9.52 -2.89 -1.04
N MET A 373 10.15 -4.06 -1.00
CA MET A 373 10.81 -4.54 0.22
C MET A 373 11.92 -3.58 0.66
N GLU A 374 12.63 -2.97 -0.30
CA GLU A 374 13.66 -1.95 -0.05
C GLU A 374 13.09 -0.73 0.68
N ASP A 375 11.91 -0.26 0.27
CA ASP A 375 11.23 0.88 0.92
C ASP A 375 10.81 0.54 2.35
N VAL A 376 10.37 -0.71 2.57
CA VAL A 376 10.00 -1.22 3.90
C VAL A 376 11.22 -1.26 4.83
N SER A 377 12.32 -1.88 4.39
CA SER A 377 13.55 -1.98 5.19
C SER A 377 14.18 -0.61 5.44
N CYS A 378 14.18 0.27 4.43
CA CYS A 378 14.71 1.62 4.56
C CYS A 378 13.87 2.51 5.50
N TYR A 379 12.54 2.38 5.48
CA TYR A 379 11.67 3.06 6.45
C TYR A 379 11.96 2.61 7.89
N TRP A 380 12.12 1.30 8.11
CA TRP A 380 12.54 0.75 9.42
C TRP A 380 13.87 1.34 9.88
N GLU A 381 14.88 1.37 9.01
CA GLU A 381 16.20 1.91 9.34
C GLU A 381 16.13 3.39 9.73
N LYS A 382 15.47 4.22 8.92
CA LYS A 382 15.30 5.66 9.19
C LYS A 382 14.56 5.90 10.51
N LEU A 383 13.45 5.21 10.70
CA LEU A 383 12.61 5.34 11.88
C LEU A 383 13.41 5.02 13.15
N LEU A 384 14.10 3.88 13.17
CA LEU A 384 14.85 3.42 14.34
C LEU A 384 16.07 4.31 14.64
N LYS A 385 16.79 4.77 13.60
CA LYS A 385 17.91 5.71 13.76
C LYS A 385 17.47 7.06 14.35
N ARG A 386 16.29 7.57 13.94
CA ARG A 386 15.74 8.82 14.50
C ARG A 386 15.23 8.61 15.91
N TYR A 387 14.45 7.56 16.13
CA TYR A 387 13.91 7.21 17.43
C TYR A 387 15.00 7.07 18.51
N ALA A 388 16.11 6.39 18.19
CA ALA A 388 17.18 6.16 19.16
C ALA A 388 17.80 7.46 19.71
N LYS A 389 17.81 8.54 18.92
CA LYS A 389 18.31 9.85 19.35
C LYS A 389 17.40 10.52 20.38
N LEU A 390 16.17 10.05 20.53
CA LEU A 390 15.18 10.59 21.46
C LEU A 390 15.32 10.00 22.86
N LEU A 391 16.04 8.89 23.05
CA LEU A 391 16.19 8.28 24.37
C LEU A 391 17.11 9.13 25.25
N ASN A 392 16.56 9.68 26.33
CA ASN A 392 17.31 10.49 27.32
C ASN A 392 17.94 9.62 28.43
N PHE A 393 18.11 8.32 28.16
CA PHE A 393 18.74 7.36 29.05
C PHE A 393 19.59 6.40 28.24
N LYS A 394 20.61 5.83 28.89
CA LYS A 394 21.47 4.84 28.24
C LYS A 394 20.80 3.47 28.30
N PRO A 395 20.51 2.82 27.14
CA PRO A 395 20.00 1.45 27.10
C PRO A 395 20.89 0.49 27.88
N LYS A 396 20.29 -0.45 28.60
CA LYS A 396 21.02 -1.46 29.39
C LYS A 396 20.49 -2.84 29.09
N ARG A 397 21.37 -3.70 28.57
CA ARG A 397 21.04 -5.11 28.31
C ARG A 397 20.45 -5.77 29.56
N ASN A 398 19.23 -6.28 29.43
CA ASN A 398 18.63 -7.18 30.40
C ASN A 398 19.19 -8.60 30.19
N LYS A 399 19.67 -9.22 31.27
CA LYS A 399 20.27 -10.57 31.21
C LYS A 399 19.24 -11.68 30.98
N ASP A 400 17.97 -11.42 31.33
CA ASP A 400 16.88 -12.38 31.19
C ASP A 400 16.30 -12.39 29.76
N TYR A 401 16.76 -11.47 28.90
CA TYR A 401 16.23 -11.36 27.54
C TYR A 401 16.92 -12.33 26.59
N ILE A 402 16.12 -12.99 25.75
CA ILE A 402 16.61 -13.90 24.73
C ILE A 402 17.28 -13.09 23.61
N GLN A 403 18.41 -13.57 23.13
CA GLN A 403 19.02 -13.01 21.92
C GLN A 403 18.29 -13.53 20.69
N ILE A 404 17.77 -12.63 19.87
CA ILE A 404 17.13 -12.96 18.60
C ILE A 404 18.21 -13.00 17.51
N LYS A 405 18.14 -14.01 16.64
CA LYS A 405 19.09 -14.22 15.53
C LYS A 405 18.32 -14.57 14.27
N THR A 406 18.93 -14.27 13.12
CA THR A 406 18.41 -14.71 11.83
C THR A 406 18.30 -16.23 11.82
N LYS A 407 17.11 -16.75 11.47
CA LYS A 407 16.94 -18.19 11.24
C LYS A 407 17.78 -18.55 10.01
N LYS A 408 18.73 -19.48 10.19
CA LYS A 408 19.57 -20.00 9.12
C LYS A 408 18.76 -20.82 8.13
#